data_AF-A0AAE1MZE0-F1
#
_entry.id   AF-A0AAE1MZE0-F1
#
_cell.length_a   1.000
_cell.length_b   1.000
_cell.length_c   1.000
_cell.angle_alpha   90.00
_cell.angle_beta   90.00
_cell.angle_gamma   90.00
#
_symmetry.space_group_name_H-M   'P 1'
#
loop_
_entity.id
_entity.type
_entity.pdbx_description
1 polymer ?
#
loop_
_entity_poly.entity_id
_entity_poly.type
_entity_poly.pdbx_seq_one_letter_code
_entity_poly.pdbx_strand_id
1 'polypeptide(L)'
;MDGSCNIAVFIFVWLLALSNVDLCICNASSEVQCIPIEQDALLKMKRHLSDPSNRLSSWSPHENCCNWALVVCHNITGHVLELHLTTPPPFDSNGKTTNETSAFGGEC
;
A
#
# COMPACT_ATOMS: atom_id res chain seq x y z
N MET A 1 -47.25 44.86 14.01
CA MET A 1 -46.26 44.31 14.96
C MET A 1 -46.80 42.95 15.39
N ASP A 2 -46.30 41.77 15.01
CA ASP A 2 -45.01 41.38 14.43
C ASP A 2 -45.13 40.01 13.71
N GLY A 3 -45.79 39.96 12.54
CA GLY A 3 -45.85 38.73 11.72
C GLY A 3 -44.47 38.33 11.18
N SER A 4 -43.60 39.31 10.97
CA SER A 4 -42.21 39.13 10.55
C SER A 4 -41.35 38.41 11.60
N CYS A 5 -41.66 38.57 12.89
CA CYS A 5 -40.94 37.89 13.97
C CYS A 5 -41.24 36.38 13.96
N ASN A 6 -42.51 36.01 13.78
CA ASN A 6 -42.91 34.60 13.66
C ASN A 6 -42.26 33.91 12.46
N ILE A 7 -42.19 34.59 11.30
CA ILE A 7 -41.51 34.05 10.11
C ILE A 7 -40.03 33.83 10.38
N ALA A 8 -39.35 34.78 11.03
CA ALA A 8 -37.95 34.62 11.42
C ALA A 8 -37.74 33.45 12.39
N VAL A 9 -38.66 33.26 13.35
CA VAL A 9 -38.63 32.14 14.29
C VAL A 9 -38.82 30.80 13.57
N PHE A 10 -39.76 30.71 12.62
CA PHE A 10 -39.95 29.48 11.83
C PHE A 10 -38.71 29.11 11.00
N ILE A 11 -38.07 30.11 10.38
CA ILE A 11 -36.83 29.90 9.62
C ILE A 11 -35.71 29.43 10.55
N PHE A 12 -35.57 30.04 11.72
CA PHE A 12 -34.55 29.67 12.71
C PHE A 12 -34.76 28.24 13.24
N VAL A 13 -36.00 27.85 13.53
CA VAL A 13 -36.35 26.48 13.94
C VAL A 13 -36.05 25.48 12.84
N TRP A 14 -36.34 25.81 11.57
CA TRP A 14 -35.98 24.99 10.41
C TRP A 14 -34.46 24.82 10.25
N LEU A 15 -33.69 25.90 10.43
CA LEU A 15 -32.22 25.86 10.36
C LEU A 15 -31.62 24.99 11.48
N LEU A 16 -32.15 25.10 12.71
CA LEU A 16 -31.74 24.24 13.82
C LEU A 16 -32.12 22.78 13.58
N ALA A 17 -33.28 22.50 12.99
CA ALA A 17 -33.68 21.14 12.62
C ALA A 17 -32.72 20.54 11.58
N LEU A 18 -32.27 21.33 10.59
CA LEU A 18 -31.28 20.91 9.59
C LEU A 18 -29.87 20.71 10.18
N SER A 19 -29.53 21.37 11.29
CA SER A 19 -28.22 21.23 11.95
C SER A 19 -28.02 19.91 12.72
N ASN A 20 -29.06 19.08 12.87
CA ASN A 20 -28.97 17.74 13.47
C ASN A 20 -28.49 16.66 12.49
N VAL A 21 -28.00 17.04 11.32
CA VAL A 21 -27.24 16.14 10.46
C VAL A 21 -25.84 16.00 11.05
N ASP A 22 -25.62 14.92 11.81
CA ASP A 22 -24.28 14.44 12.13
C ASP A 22 -23.53 14.20 10.81
N LEU A 23 -22.77 15.21 10.38
CA LEU A 23 -21.87 15.10 9.25
C LEU A 23 -20.71 14.21 9.69
N CYS A 24 -20.92 12.91 9.61
CA CYS A 24 -19.89 11.93 9.86
C CYS A 24 -18.89 12.02 8.70
N ILE A 25 -17.87 12.88 8.85
CA ILE A 25 -16.73 12.89 7.95
C ILE A 25 -15.93 11.64 8.27
N CYS A 26 -16.25 10.54 7.57
CA CYS A 26 -15.36 9.40 7.50
C CYS A 26 -14.08 9.88 6.83
N ASN A 27 -13.06 10.19 7.62
CA ASN A 27 -11.69 10.33 7.11
C ASN A 27 -11.25 8.93 6.65
N ALA A 28 -11.66 8.56 5.44
CA ALA A 28 -11.08 7.44 4.74
C ALA A 28 -9.65 7.85 4.38
N SER A 29 -8.74 7.66 5.34
CA SER A 29 -7.33 7.48 5.03
C SER A 29 -7.28 6.22 4.17
N SER A 30 -7.42 6.38 2.86
CA SER A 30 -7.16 5.32 1.89
C SER A 30 -5.66 5.06 1.90
N GLU A 31 -5.19 4.39 2.95
CA GLU A 31 -3.88 3.79 2.95
C GLU A 31 -3.87 2.78 1.80
N VAL A 32 -2.89 2.92 0.91
CA VAL A 32 -2.77 2.07 -0.27
C VAL A 32 -2.46 0.66 0.21
N GLN A 33 -3.47 -0.20 0.20
CA GLN A 33 -3.32 -1.59 0.63
C GLN A 33 -2.95 -2.47 -0.56
N CYS A 34 -2.00 -3.37 -0.30
CA CYS A 34 -1.64 -4.46 -1.18
C CYS A 34 -2.84 -5.36 -1.52
N ILE A 35 -2.87 -5.86 -2.76
CA ILE A 35 -3.90 -6.80 -3.19
C ILE A 35 -3.64 -8.17 -2.56
N PRO A 36 -4.63 -8.81 -1.93
CA PRO A 36 -4.43 -10.09 -1.22
C PRO A 36 -3.82 -11.20 -2.08
N ILE A 37 -4.19 -11.25 -3.36
CA ILE A 37 -3.67 -12.24 -4.32
C ILE A 37 -2.19 -12.00 -4.60
N GLU A 38 -1.77 -10.75 -4.72
CA GLU A 38 -0.36 -10.39 -4.93
C GLU A 38 0.46 -10.66 -3.67
N GLN A 39 -0.09 -10.35 -2.49
CA GLN A 39 0.52 -10.67 -1.19
C GLN A 39 0.79 -12.17 -1.05
N ASP A 40 -0.20 -13.02 -1.37
CA ASP A 40 -0.05 -14.47 -1.27
C ASP A 40 0.97 -15.02 -2.29
N ALA A 41 0.94 -14.51 -3.53
CA ALA A 41 1.90 -14.88 -4.57
C ALA A 41 3.35 -14.56 -4.15
N LEU A 42 3.56 -13.36 -3.58
CA LEU A 42 4.87 -12.95 -3.07
C LEU A 42 5.32 -13.79 -1.86
N LEU A 43 4.43 -14.08 -0.91
CA LEU A 43 4.75 -14.97 0.23
C LEU A 43 5.06 -16.39 -0.23
N LYS A 44 4.38 -16.89 -1.26
CA LYS A 44 4.71 -18.18 -1.88
C LYS A 44 6.10 -18.13 -2.49
N MET A 45 6.41 -17.10 -3.28
CA MET A 45 7.74 -16.90 -3.87
C MET A 45 8.84 -16.83 -2.80
N LYS A 46 8.62 -16.13 -1.68
CA LYS A 46 9.56 -16.08 -0.54
C LYS A 46 9.97 -17.47 -0.06
N ARG A 47 9.04 -18.44 0.00
CA ARG A 47 9.35 -19.83 0.42
C ARG A 47 10.23 -20.58 -0.57
N HIS A 48 10.19 -20.19 -1.85
CA HIS A 48 10.97 -20.80 -2.92
C HIS A 48 12.31 -20.09 -3.18
N LEU A 49 12.52 -18.90 -2.59
CA LEU A 49 13.77 -18.16 -2.70
C LEU A 49 14.70 -18.50 -1.52
N SER A 50 15.95 -18.84 -1.83
CA SER A 50 16.99 -18.97 -0.81
C SER A 50 17.55 -17.57 -0.51
N ASP A 51 17.24 -17.05 0.67
CA ASP A 51 17.70 -15.74 1.13
C ASP A 51 18.64 -15.85 2.34
N PRO A 52 19.93 -16.18 2.13
CA PRO A 52 20.92 -16.25 3.20
C PRO A 52 21.22 -14.88 3.82
N SER A 53 20.85 -13.78 3.16
CA SER A 53 21.07 -12.41 3.62
C SER A 53 19.89 -11.82 4.39
N ASN A 54 18.79 -12.56 4.53
CA ASN A 54 17.56 -12.16 5.22
C ASN A 54 16.98 -10.80 4.77
N ARG A 55 17.12 -10.49 3.47
CA ARG A 55 16.63 -9.26 2.84
C ARG A 55 15.11 -9.21 2.72
N LEU A 56 14.46 -10.38 2.64
CA LEU A 56 13.01 -10.55 2.58
C LEU A 56 12.38 -10.69 3.98
N SER A 57 13.09 -10.30 5.03
CA SER A 57 12.62 -10.42 6.42
C SER A 57 11.31 -9.66 6.67
N SER A 58 11.13 -8.50 6.04
CA SER A 58 9.93 -7.67 6.17
C SER A 58 8.66 -8.30 5.57
N TRP A 59 8.81 -9.34 4.75
CA TRP A 59 7.70 -9.95 4.04
C TRP A 59 6.88 -10.80 5.01
N SER A 60 5.76 -10.27 5.48
CA SER A 60 4.94 -10.91 6.49
C SER A 60 3.45 -10.80 6.15
N PRO A 61 2.65 -11.84 6.46
CA PRO A 61 1.22 -11.85 6.13
C PRO A 61 0.39 -10.81 6.91
N HIS A 62 0.95 -10.26 7.99
CA HIS A 62 0.28 -9.28 8.84
C HIS A 62 0.61 -7.83 8.45
N GLU A 63 1.51 -7.64 7.49
CA GLU A 63 1.96 -6.32 7.03
C GLU A 63 1.52 -6.06 5.60
N ASN A 64 1.31 -4.78 5.29
CA ASN A 64 1.00 -4.34 3.94
C ASN A 64 2.20 -4.61 3.01
N CYS A 65 1.99 -5.33 1.89
CA CYS A 65 3.12 -5.71 1.03
C CYS A 65 3.82 -4.51 0.38
N CYS A 66 3.14 -3.37 0.26
CA CYS A 66 3.74 -2.13 -0.21
C CYS A 66 4.74 -1.52 0.78
N ASN A 67 4.72 -1.97 2.03
CA ASN A 67 5.70 -1.60 3.06
C ASN A 67 6.86 -2.63 3.14
N TRP A 68 6.84 -3.69 2.33
CA TRP A 68 7.92 -4.67 2.34
C TRP A 68 9.17 -4.11 1.65
N ALA A 69 10.33 -4.43 2.22
CA ALA A 69 11.60 -4.17 1.59
C ALA A 69 11.64 -4.81 0.19
N LEU A 70 12.18 -4.04 -0.76
CA LEU A 70 12.40 -4.45 -2.15
C LEU A 70 11.12 -4.62 -2.99
N VAL A 71 9.94 -4.25 -2.46
CA VAL A 71 8.67 -4.22 -3.18
C VAL A 71 8.33 -2.78 -3.55
N VAL A 72 7.95 -2.55 -4.80
CA VAL A 72 7.47 -1.25 -5.28
C VAL A 72 6.02 -1.40 -5.69
N CYS A 73 5.13 -0.64 -5.06
CA CYS A 73 3.70 -0.62 -5.40
C CYS A 73 3.31 0.64 -6.18
N HIS A 74 2.19 0.55 -6.89
CA HIS A 74 1.51 1.68 -7.47
C HIS A 74 0.74 2.45 -6.39
N ASN A 75 1.06 3.73 -6.23
CA ASN A 75 0.59 4.61 -5.14
C ASN A 75 -0.93 4.91 -5.14
N ILE A 76 -1.70 4.38 -6.09
CA ILE A 76 -3.15 4.61 -6.18
C ILE A 76 -3.92 3.29 -6.14
N THR A 77 -3.39 2.25 -6.78
CA THR A 77 -4.12 0.97 -6.95
C THR A 77 -3.63 -0.11 -6.00
N GLY A 78 -2.46 0.06 -5.36
CA GLY A 78 -1.86 -0.95 -4.50
C GLY A 78 -1.27 -2.15 -5.25
N HIS A 79 -1.22 -2.11 -6.58
CA HIS A 79 -0.58 -3.14 -7.39
C HIS A 79 0.93 -3.14 -7.20
N VAL A 80 1.52 -4.31 -7.04
CA VAL A 80 2.97 -4.50 -7.07
C VAL A 80 3.46 -4.29 -8.51
N LEU A 81 4.30 -3.28 -8.71
CA LEU A 81 4.90 -2.94 -10.00
C LEU A 81 6.23 -3.65 -10.20
N GLU A 82 7.09 -3.62 -9.18
CA GLU A 82 8.46 -4.10 -9.30
C GLU A 82 8.94 -4.77 -8.02
N LEU A 83 9.91 -5.68 -8.21
CA LEU A 83 10.53 -6.44 -7.14
C LEU A 83 12.04 -6.50 -7.34
N HIS A 84 12.79 -5.96 -6.39
CA HIS A 84 14.25 -5.86 -6.44
C HIS A 84 14.94 -7.04 -5.71
N LEU A 85 15.04 -8.19 -6.37
CA LEU A 85 15.69 -9.39 -5.82
C LEU A 85 17.18 -9.53 -6.14
N THR A 86 17.82 -8.49 -6.67
CA THR A 86 19.17 -8.58 -7.22
C THR A 86 20.19 -8.98 -6.14
N THR A 87 20.82 -10.14 -6.33
CA THR A 87 22.02 -10.51 -5.59
C THR A 87 23.18 -9.64 -6.09
N PRO A 88 23.92 -8.96 -5.20
CA PRO A 88 25.16 -8.32 -5.62
C PRO A 88 26.10 -9.41 -6.17
N PRO A 89 26.85 -9.13 -7.24
CA PRO A 89 27.78 -10.09 -7.79
C PRO A 89 28.76 -10.53 -6.70
N PRO A 90 29.22 -11.80 -6.71
CA PRO A 90 30.25 -12.25 -5.79
C PRO A 90 31.47 -11.32 -5.92
N PHE A 91 31.90 -10.75 -4.79
CA PHE A 91 33.12 -9.98 -4.75
C PHE A 91 34.30 -10.94 -4.75
N ASP A 92 34.96 -11.10 -5.90
CA ASP A 92 36.24 -11.77 -5.97
C ASP A 92 37.30 -10.94 -5.21
N SER A 93 38.19 -11.61 -4.47
CA SER A 93 39.29 -10.98 -3.70
C SER A 93 40.24 -10.10 -4.53
N ASN A 94 40.11 -10.13 -5.85
CA ASN A 94 40.86 -9.32 -6.81
C ASN A 94 40.13 -8.03 -7.25
N GLY A 95 38.97 -7.69 -6.66
CA GLY A 95 38.25 -6.44 -6.93
C GLY A 95 37.62 -6.36 -8.33
N LYS A 96 37.40 -7.50 -9.00
CA LYS A 96 36.79 -7.57 -10.33
C LYS A 96 35.37 -8.09 -10.19
N THR A 97 34.38 -7.25 -10.49
CA THR A 97 32.97 -7.66 -10.62
C THR A 97 32.84 -8.59 -11.82
N THR A 98 32.47 -9.86 -11.59
CA THR A 98 32.07 -10.77 -12.64
C THR A 98 30.62 -10.48 -13.02
N ASN A 99 30.39 -10.12 -14.28
CA ASN A 99 29.09 -9.76 -14.81
C ASN A 99 28.29 -11.04 -15.11
N GLU A 100 27.98 -11.84 -14.08
CA GLU A 100 27.17 -13.05 -14.25
C GLU A 100 25.69 -12.66 -14.16
N THR A 101 25.14 -12.22 -15.29
CA THR A 101 23.69 -12.03 -15.47
C THR A 101 23.01 -13.39 -15.44
N SER A 102 22.65 -13.86 -14.25
CA SER A 102 21.72 -14.97 -14.06
C SER A 102 20.30 -14.46 -14.30
N ALA A 103 19.85 -14.51 -15.55
CA ALA A 103 18.45 -14.30 -15.89
C ALA A 103 17.65 -15.54 -15.49
N PHE A 104 16.56 -15.38 -14.73
CA PHE A 104 15.55 -16.42 -14.60
C PHE A 104 14.91 -16.60 -15.99
N GLY A 105 15.37 -17.62 -16.72
CA GLY A 105 14.77 -18.02 -17.99
C GLY A 105 13.35 -18.50 -17.75
N GLY A 106 12.37 -17.74 -18.23
CA GLY A 106 11.01 -18.23 -18.44
C GLY A 106 10.86 -18.63 -19.90
N GLU A 107 10.74 -19.92 -20.16
CA GLU A 107 10.24 -20.44 -21.44
C GLU A 107 8.72 -20.24 -21.52
N CYS A 108 8.22 -19.77 -22.67
CA CYS A 108 6.81 -19.59 -22.97
C CYS A 108 6.12 -20.92 -23.29
#